data_AF-A0A5J6V2Z3-F1
#
_entry.id   AF-A0A5J6V2Z3-F1
#
_cell.length_a   1.000
_cell.length_b   1.000
_cell.length_c   1.000
_cell.angle_alpha   90.00
_cell.angle_beta   90.00
_cell.angle_gamma   90.00
#
_symmetry.space_group_name_H-M   'P 1'
#
loop_
_entity.id
_entity.type
_entity.pdbx_description
1 polymer ?
#
loop_
_entity_poly.entity_id
_entity_poly.type
_entity_poly.pdbx_seq_one_letter_code
_entity_poly.pdbx_strand_id
1 'polypeptide(L)'
;MSPVIRAEAELGRIHSSVAASAGGTMKSTDQSGQPVQGEPVEAASASRGILGLPAPAFIALTVVVLVTTTLSPEGTGMTAAFAVAMTMGGVLMWVGSKIPGFNFIGGGVILCILVPAVVQYLGLFPQNLETLISSFYSTSGFGEFVVAGLITGSILGMPRTMLIKAGSRIIAPIVAVIAGCFLILGLIGELVGMGAGYTIFFIVGPVLGGGVAAGAIPISEIIAGQSGGDPGIYLTALVPAVAVANIFCIIAAGGMNAWGKKVGDRYPGFNGNGALARGVEVGLEESKSRKVPTEVAIRSAITGFILAGILFVVANYLSSLLPQLHAYVFLILICAALKIFAPLPGYVEEGADLW
;
A
#
# COMPACT_ATOMS: atom_id res chain seq x y z
N MET A 1 6.67 27.43 55.53
CA MET A 1 6.13 27.25 54.16
C MET A 1 6.54 25.87 53.67
N SER A 2 5.58 25.01 53.32
CA SER A 2 5.79 23.60 52.99
C SER A 2 6.70 23.41 51.77
N PRO A 3 7.55 22.35 51.72
CA PRO A 3 8.38 22.02 50.56
C PRO A 3 7.59 21.82 49.25
N VAL A 4 6.28 21.55 49.34
CA VAL A 4 5.35 21.46 48.20
C VAL A 4 5.14 22.81 47.50
N ILE A 5 5.10 23.91 48.25
CA ILE A 5 4.92 25.27 47.69
C ILE A 5 6.21 25.74 46.98
N ARG A 6 7.37 25.24 47.42
CA ARG A 6 8.66 25.55 46.78
C ARG A 6 8.82 24.80 45.45
N ALA A 7 8.25 23.60 45.33
CA ALA A 7 8.23 22.82 44.09
C ALA A 7 7.30 23.41 43.03
N GLU A 8 6.12 23.91 43.41
CA GLU A 8 5.21 24.59 42.47
C GLU A 8 5.76 25.92 41.96
N ALA A 9 6.51 26.66 42.79
CA ALA A 9 7.18 27.90 42.39
C ALA A 9 8.36 27.66 41.41
N GLU A 10 9.05 26.52 41.52
CA GLU A 10 10.10 26.14 40.55
C GLU A 10 9.51 25.60 39.24
N LEU A 11 8.45 24.80 39.28
CA LEU A 11 7.75 24.35 38.07
C LEU A 11 7.14 25.52 37.28
N GLY A 12 6.58 26.53 37.97
CA GLY A 12 6.11 27.76 37.32
C GLY A 12 7.23 28.56 36.64
N ARG A 13 8.44 28.59 37.21
CA ARG A 13 9.62 29.23 36.58
C ARG A 13 10.10 28.47 35.37
N ILE A 14 10.13 27.14 35.41
CA ILE A 14 10.56 26.30 34.28
C ILE A 14 9.59 26.46 33.10
N HIS A 15 8.28 26.48 33.33
CA HIS A 15 7.29 26.73 32.27
C HIS A 15 7.40 28.15 31.68
N SER A 16 7.71 29.17 32.50
CA SER A 16 7.91 30.54 31.99
C SER A 16 9.22 30.71 31.20
N SER A 17 10.28 29.98 31.58
CA SER A 17 11.56 29.97 30.87
C SER A 17 11.47 29.25 29.51
N VAL A 18 10.67 28.18 29.42
CA VAL A 18 10.46 27.45 28.15
C VAL A 18 9.55 28.24 27.21
N ALA A 19 8.54 28.95 27.73
CA ALA A 19 7.68 29.83 26.94
C ALA A 19 8.43 31.07 26.40
N ALA A 20 9.39 31.62 27.16
CA ALA A 20 10.22 32.74 26.71
C ALA A 20 11.29 32.33 25.66
N SER A 21 11.66 31.05 25.61
CA SER A 21 12.61 30.51 24.61
C SER A 21 11.95 30.17 23.26
N ALA A 22 10.62 30.13 23.17
CA ALA A 22 9.89 29.76 21.96
C ALA A 22 9.54 30.97 21.05
N GLY A 23 9.97 32.17 21.42
CA GLY A 23 9.74 33.42 20.68
C GLY A 23 11.03 34.11 20.27
N GLY A 24 11.85 33.47 19.43
CA GLY A 24 13.09 34.08 18.94
C GLY A 24 13.68 33.34 17.75
N THR A 25 13.51 33.90 16.55
CA THR A 25 14.26 33.51 15.34
C THR A 25 15.76 33.68 15.57
N MET A 26 16.47 32.60 15.94
CA MET A 26 17.94 32.57 15.88
C MET A 26 18.39 32.16 14.47
N LYS A 27 18.86 33.14 13.71
CA LYS A 27 19.75 32.92 12.55
C LYS A 27 21.14 32.58 13.08
N SER A 28 21.65 31.37 12.82
CA SER A 28 23.06 31.06 13.08
C SER A 28 23.93 31.84 12.10
N THR A 29 24.84 32.66 12.61
CA THR A 29 25.77 33.48 11.82
C THR A 29 27.18 32.90 12.03
N ASP A 30 27.94 32.69 10.96
CA ASP A 30 29.37 32.37 11.01
C ASP A 30 30.18 33.63 11.38
N GLN A 31 31.40 33.46 11.90
CA GLN A 31 32.31 34.51 12.45
C GLN A 31 32.78 35.59 11.44
N SER A 32 32.17 35.67 10.27
CA SER A 32 32.41 36.70 9.25
C SER A 32 31.17 37.53 8.89
N GLY A 33 30.03 37.35 9.57
CA GLY A 33 28.88 38.27 9.45
C GLY A 33 28.13 38.23 8.11
N GLN A 34 28.27 37.16 7.32
CA GLN A 34 27.43 36.91 6.14
C GLN A 34 26.39 35.82 6.43
N PRO A 35 25.17 35.93 5.86
CA PRO A 35 24.16 34.88 6.00
C PRO A 35 24.65 33.62 5.31
N VAL A 36 24.69 32.50 6.05
CA VAL A 36 24.98 31.17 5.50
C VAL A 36 23.90 30.85 4.46
N GLN A 37 24.23 31.05 3.19
CA GLN A 37 23.43 30.57 2.08
C GLN A 37 23.52 29.04 2.13
N GLY A 38 22.46 28.40 2.64
CA GLY A 38 22.32 26.96 2.51
C GLY A 38 22.32 26.60 1.03
N GLU A 39 23.36 25.89 0.59
CA GLU A 39 23.40 25.33 -0.75
C GLU A 39 22.16 24.43 -0.95
N PRO A 40 21.49 24.49 -2.11
CA PRO A 40 20.36 23.63 -2.40
C PRO A 40 20.86 22.21 -2.68
N VAL A 41 20.95 21.38 -1.64
CA VAL A 41 21.23 19.92 -1.77
C VAL A 41 20.01 19.15 -2.32
N GLU A 42 18.86 19.82 -2.50
CA GLU A 42 17.55 19.18 -2.71
C GLU A 42 17.00 19.31 -4.15
N ALA A 43 17.81 19.07 -5.19
CA ALA A 43 17.28 19.03 -6.56
C ALA A 43 17.93 18.04 -7.55
N ALA A 44 19.13 17.50 -7.28
CA ALA A 44 19.83 16.64 -8.25
C ALA A 44 19.81 15.13 -7.93
N SER A 45 19.51 14.73 -6.69
CA SER A 45 19.63 13.33 -6.23
C SER A 45 18.37 12.47 -6.44
N ALA A 46 17.19 13.11 -6.51
CA ALA A 46 15.90 12.39 -6.54
C ALA A 46 15.62 11.61 -7.85
N SER A 47 16.44 11.76 -8.90
CA SER A 47 16.15 11.15 -10.22
C SER A 47 16.93 9.84 -10.52
N ARG A 48 17.90 9.46 -9.68
CA ARG A 48 18.82 8.31 -9.93
C ARG A 48 19.00 7.35 -8.75
N GLY A 49 18.19 7.47 -7.70
CA GLY A 49 18.26 6.58 -6.54
C GLY A 49 17.36 5.35 -6.65
N ILE A 50 17.80 4.21 -6.12
CA ILE A 50 16.98 3.03 -5.84
C ILE A 50 16.88 2.92 -4.32
N LEU A 51 15.67 2.98 -3.76
CA LEU A 51 15.41 2.88 -2.32
C LEU A 51 16.30 3.81 -1.46
N GLY A 52 16.52 5.06 -1.94
CA GLY A 52 17.33 6.07 -1.25
C GLY A 52 18.85 5.97 -1.47
N LEU A 53 19.34 4.97 -2.20
CA LEU A 53 20.76 4.79 -2.53
C LEU A 53 21.05 5.10 -4.00
N PRO A 54 22.25 5.60 -4.36
CA PRO A 54 22.63 5.79 -5.77
C PRO A 54 22.52 4.48 -6.56
N ALA A 55 21.87 4.49 -7.73
CA ALA A 55 21.61 3.27 -8.52
C ALA A 55 22.84 2.38 -8.76
N PRO A 56 24.05 2.90 -9.11
CA PRO A 56 25.22 2.04 -9.31
C PRO A 56 25.64 1.30 -8.03
N ALA A 57 25.57 1.98 -6.88
CA ALA A 57 25.90 1.39 -5.59
C ALA A 57 24.86 0.32 -5.20
N PHE A 58 23.58 0.60 -5.43
CA PHE A 58 22.51 -0.36 -5.14
C PHE A 58 22.60 -1.63 -6.01
N ILE A 59 22.91 -1.48 -7.30
CA ILE A 59 23.12 -2.63 -8.20
C ILE A 59 24.34 -3.45 -7.76
N ALA A 60 25.45 -2.80 -7.39
CA ALA A 60 26.62 -3.50 -6.86
C ALA A 60 26.29 -4.29 -5.58
N LEU A 61 25.54 -3.69 -4.66
CA LEU A 61 25.06 -4.36 -3.44
C LEU A 61 24.13 -5.54 -3.76
N THR A 62 23.26 -5.40 -4.77
CA THR A 62 22.38 -6.48 -5.22
C THR A 62 23.19 -7.68 -5.72
N VAL A 63 24.24 -7.45 -6.51
CA VAL A 63 25.15 -8.51 -6.97
C VAL A 63 25.87 -9.16 -5.80
N VAL A 64 26.37 -8.38 -4.85
CA VAL A 64 27.02 -8.91 -3.64
C VAL A 64 26.07 -9.82 -2.87
N VAL A 65 24.84 -9.36 -2.59
CA VAL A 65 23.83 -10.15 -1.87
C VAL A 65 23.49 -11.44 -2.61
N LEU A 66 23.31 -11.40 -3.93
CA LEU A 66 23.03 -12.59 -4.72
C LEU A 66 24.19 -13.59 -4.65
N VAL A 67 25.43 -13.14 -4.87
CA VAL A 67 26.62 -14.00 -4.87
C VAL A 67 26.89 -14.59 -3.49
N THR A 68 26.83 -13.80 -2.43
CA THR A 68 27.09 -14.30 -1.06
C THR A 68 26.02 -15.30 -0.61
N THR A 69 24.76 -15.06 -0.99
CA THR A 69 23.64 -15.97 -0.68
C THR A 69 23.75 -17.27 -1.48
N THR A 70 24.22 -17.24 -2.73
CA THR A 70 24.46 -18.49 -3.49
C THR A 70 25.62 -19.31 -2.93
N LEU A 71 26.68 -18.64 -2.45
CA LEU A 71 27.91 -19.27 -1.99
C LEU A 71 27.86 -19.75 -0.53
N SER A 72 26.88 -19.29 0.26
CA SER A 72 26.74 -19.61 1.68
C SER A 72 25.41 -20.34 1.95
N PRO A 73 25.37 -21.69 1.84
CA PRO A 73 24.14 -22.46 1.99
C PRO A 73 23.57 -22.48 3.42
N GLU A 74 24.41 -22.22 4.43
CA GLU A 74 24.11 -22.52 5.84
C GLU A 74 23.49 -21.33 6.62
N GLY A 75 23.39 -20.15 6.02
CA GLY A 75 23.09 -18.90 6.74
C GLY A 75 21.75 -18.22 6.41
N THR A 76 20.81 -18.93 5.77
CA THR A 76 19.74 -18.25 5.05
C THR A 76 18.38 -18.38 5.75
N GLY A 77 18.24 -17.65 6.84
CA GLY A 77 16.95 -17.35 7.46
C GLY A 77 16.22 -16.20 6.77
N MET A 78 15.19 -15.67 7.44
CA MET A 78 14.38 -14.52 7.00
C MET A 78 15.22 -13.34 6.47
N THR A 79 16.36 -13.05 7.10
CA THR A 79 17.26 -11.94 6.75
C THR A 79 17.82 -12.03 5.34
N ALA A 80 18.31 -13.21 4.93
CA ALA A 80 18.90 -13.38 3.60
C ALA A 80 17.81 -13.33 2.52
N ALA A 81 16.67 -13.99 2.75
CA ALA A 81 15.54 -13.95 1.84
C ALA A 81 15.00 -12.53 1.63
N PHE A 82 14.85 -11.79 2.74
CA PHE A 82 14.40 -10.40 2.70
C PHE A 82 15.39 -9.51 1.94
N ALA A 83 16.70 -9.67 2.16
CA ALA A 83 17.73 -8.93 1.43
C ALA A 83 17.69 -9.22 -0.08
N VAL A 84 17.56 -10.48 -0.48
CA VAL A 84 17.42 -10.87 -1.90
C VAL A 84 16.15 -10.28 -2.50
N ALA A 85 15.01 -10.43 -1.82
CA ALA A 85 13.73 -9.92 -2.30
C ALA A 85 13.72 -8.39 -2.46
N MET A 86 14.23 -7.65 -1.46
CA MET A 86 14.29 -6.19 -1.48
C MET A 86 15.27 -5.66 -2.54
N THR A 87 16.44 -6.27 -2.67
CA THR A 87 17.45 -5.81 -3.64
C THR A 87 17.04 -6.13 -5.08
N MET A 88 16.62 -7.37 -5.36
CA MET A 88 16.09 -7.72 -6.69
C MET A 88 14.83 -6.93 -7.03
N GLY A 89 13.87 -6.87 -6.12
CA GLY A 89 12.63 -6.11 -6.31
C GLY A 89 12.89 -4.63 -6.55
N GLY A 90 13.82 -4.02 -5.80
CA GLY A 90 14.22 -2.63 -5.99
C GLY A 90 14.82 -2.36 -7.37
N VAL A 91 15.70 -3.24 -7.86
CA VAL A 91 16.28 -3.12 -9.21
C VAL A 91 15.21 -3.29 -10.29
N LEU A 92 14.39 -4.34 -10.21
CA LEU A 92 13.33 -4.62 -11.19
C LEU A 92 12.27 -3.51 -11.23
N MET A 93 11.88 -3.01 -10.06
CA MET A 93 10.95 -1.88 -9.94
C MET A 93 11.53 -0.62 -10.58
N TRP A 94 12.82 -0.33 -10.32
CA TRP A 94 13.49 0.83 -10.91
C TRP A 94 13.61 0.72 -12.42
N VAL A 95 14.01 -0.46 -12.94
CA VAL A 95 14.09 -0.73 -14.38
C VAL A 95 12.71 -0.54 -15.03
N GLY A 96 11.67 -1.18 -14.48
CA GLY A 96 10.32 -1.12 -15.04
C GLY A 96 9.72 0.28 -15.01
N SER A 97 10.04 1.08 -14.00
CA SER A 97 9.58 2.47 -13.87
C SER A 97 10.29 3.43 -14.84
N LYS A 98 11.47 3.06 -15.35
CA LYS A 98 12.24 3.87 -16.32
C LYS A 98 11.85 3.62 -17.77
N ILE A 99 11.13 2.53 -18.07
CA ILE A 99 10.73 2.20 -19.45
C ILE A 99 9.55 3.09 -19.87
N PRO A 100 9.71 4.00 -20.86
CA PRO A 100 8.63 4.87 -21.31
C PRO A 100 7.50 4.05 -21.95
N GLY A 101 6.24 4.45 -21.73
CA GLY A 101 5.06 3.67 -22.14
C GLY A 101 4.69 2.56 -21.16
N PHE A 102 5.68 1.76 -20.75
CA PHE A 102 5.47 0.62 -19.83
C PHE A 102 5.28 1.04 -18.36
N ASN A 103 5.85 2.17 -17.94
CA ASN A 103 5.63 2.70 -16.60
C ASN A 103 4.13 3.04 -16.35
N PHE A 104 3.39 3.49 -17.36
CA PHE A 104 1.97 3.87 -17.20
C PHE A 104 1.06 2.69 -16.87
N ILE A 105 1.49 1.46 -17.17
CA ILE A 105 0.71 0.24 -16.93
C ILE A 105 1.13 -0.48 -15.64
N GLY A 106 2.04 0.10 -14.85
CA GLY A 106 2.60 -0.55 -13.67
C GLY A 106 3.83 -1.41 -13.98
N GLY A 107 4.63 -1.01 -14.97
CA GLY A 107 5.76 -1.79 -15.48
C GLY A 107 6.74 -2.30 -14.42
N GLY A 108 7.01 -1.53 -13.37
CA GLY A 108 7.84 -1.97 -12.24
C GLY A 108 7.26 -3.20 -11.52
N VAL A 109 5.98 -3.17 -11.17
CA VAL A 109 5.28 -4.30 -10.50
C VAL A 109 5.24 -5.51 -11.42
N ILE A 110 4.96 -5.30 -12.72
CA ILE A 110 4.90 -6.37 -13.72
C ILE A 110 6.27 -7.08 -13.84
N LEU A 111 7.39 -6.34 -13.89
CA LEU A 111 8.72 -6.96 -13.93
C LEU A 111 9.04 -7.72 -12.65
N CYS A 112 8.67 -7.20 -11.48
CA CYS A 112 8.88 -7.88 -10.21
C CYS A 112 8.18 -9.25 -10.14
N ILE A 113 7.12 -9.46 -10.94
CA ILE A 113 6.37 -10.72 -10.97
C ILE A 113 6.85 -11.61 -12.12
N LEU A 114 6.95 -11.06 -13.34
CA LEU A 114 7.28 -11.83 -14.53
C LEU A 114 8.75 -12.24 -14.60
N VAL A 115 9.69 -11.37 -14.21
CA VAL A 115 11.12 -11.68 -14.36
C VAL A 115 11.52 -12.86 -13.46
N PRO A 116 11.20 -12.89 -12.16
CA PRO A 116 11.50 -14.07 -11.34
C PRO A 116 10.82 -15.34 -11.85
N ALA A 117 9.56 -15.24 -12.30
CA ALA A 117 8.84 -16.39 -12.86
C ALA A 117 9.51 -16.95 -14.14
N VAL A 118 9.96 -16.08 -15.05
CA VAL A 118 10.67 -16.49 -16.27
C VAL A 118 12.05 -17.05 -15.95
N VAL A 119 12.80 -16.43 -15.04
CA VAL A 119 14.13 -16.92 -14.61
C VAL A 119 14.02 -18.30 -13.97
N GLN A 120 12.98 -18.51 -13.16
CA GLN A 120 12.64 -19.82 -12.58
C GLN A 120 12.27 -20.83 -13.67
N TYR A 121 11.40 -20.46 -14.62
CA TYR A 121 10.99 -21.32 -15.72
C TYR A 121 12.17 -21.76 -16.61
N LEU A 122 13.15 -20.88 -16.83
CA LEU A 122 14.37 -21.17 -17.58
C LEU A 122 15.40 -22.01 -16.79
N GLY A 123 15.16 -22.29 -15.51
CA GLY A 123 16.09 -23.03 -14.65
C GLY A 123 17.38 -22.26 -14.34
N LEU A 124 17.37 -20.94 -14.49
CA LEU A 124 18.52 -20.07 -14.22
C LEU A 124 18.60 -19.65 -12.74
N PHE A 125 17.56 -19.94 -11.96
CA PHE A 125 17.49 -19.61 -10.55
C PHE A 125 18.16 -20.69 -9.70
N PRO A 126 19.16 -20.35 -8.85
CA PRO A 126 19.82 -21.34 -8.01
C PRO A 126 18.85 -21.96 -7.00
N GLN A 127 18.86 -23.29 -6.86
CA GLN A 127 17.96 -24.05 -5.96
C GLN A 127 18.01 -23.57 -4.51
N ASN A 128 19.19 -23.13 -4.04
CA ASN A 128 19.36 -22.57 -2.71
C ASN A 128 18.53 -21.28 -2.51
N LEU A 129 18.44 -20.42 -3.54
CA LEU A 129 17.65 -19.18 -3.47
C LEU A 129 16.15 -19.47 -3.59
N GLU A 130 15.77 -20.43 -4.41
CA GLU A 130 14.36 -20.85 -4.53
C GLU A 130 13.82 -21.35 -3.18
N THR A 131 14.55 -22.27 -2.55
CA THR A 131 14.16 -22.83 -1.25
C THR A 131 14.13 -21.73 -0.18
N LEU A 132 15.10 -20.81 -0.21
CA LEU A 132 15.16 -19.68 0.70
C LEU A 132 13.93 -18.76 0.57
N ILE A 133 13.59 -18.36 -0.65
CA ILE A 133 12.48 -17.44 -0.90
C ILE A 133 11.14 -18.12 -0.61
N SER A 134 10.98 -19.38 -1.01
CA SER A 134 9.77 -20.16 -0.72
C SER A 134 9.57 -20.36 0.78
N SER A 135 10.65 -20.69 1.51
CA SER A 135 10.62 -20.81 2.97
C SER A 135 10.31 -19.47 3.63
N PHE A 136 10.88 -18.38 3.15
CA PHE A 136 10.55 -17.04 3.66
C PHE A 136 9.08 -16.71 3.46
N TYR A 137 8.52 -16.87 2.27
CA TYR A 137 7.11 -16.54 2.02
C TYR A 137 6.17 -17.40 2.89
N SER A 138 6.40 -18.71 2.92
CA SER A 138 5.52 -19.67 3.61
C SER A 138 5.67 -19.67 5.14
N THR A 139 6.88 -19.44 5.66
CA THR A 139 7.18 -19.62 7.09
C THR A 139 7.11 -18.31 7.87
N SER A 140 7.42 -17.17 7.24
CA SER A 140 7.51 -15.90 7.96
C SER A 140 6.17 -15.19 8.14
N GLY A 141 5.13 -15.56 7.39
CA GLY A 141 3.86 -14.82 7.36
C GLY A 141 4.01 -13.39 6.83
N PHE A 142 5.14 -13.06 6.17
CA PHE A 142 5.45 -11.70 5.74
C PHE A 142 4.44 -11.16 4.73
N GLY A 143 4.04 -11.97 3.75
CA GLY A 143 3.02 -11.58 2.77
C GLY A 143 1.70 -11.22 3.44
N GLU A 144 1.27 -12.03 4.41
CA GLU A 144 0.03 -11.78 5.15
C GLU A 144 0.09 -10.51 5.98
N PHE A 145 1.23 -10.25 6.61
CA PHE A 145 1.44 -9.02 7.36
C PHE A 145 1.44 -7.77 6.48
N VAL A 146 2.01 -7.84 5.27
CA VAL A 146 1.96 -6.73 4.30
C VAL A 146 0.51 -6.44 3.90
N VAL A 147 -0.28 -7.48 3.61
CA VAL A 147 -1.70 -7.31 3.31
C VAL A 147 -2.46 -6.72 4.50
N ALA A 148 -2.16 -7.16 5.72
CA ALA A 148 -2.76 -6.61 6.93
C ALA A 148 -2.43 -5.12 7.12
N GLY A 149 -1.19 -4.71 6.82
CA GLY A 149 -0.78 -3.31 6.77
C GLY A 149 -1.64 -2.50 5.81
N LEU A 150 -1.73 -2.95 4.55
CA LEU A 150 -2.53 -2.29 3.51
C LEU A 150 -4.01 -2.14 3.89
N ILE A 151 -4.62 -3.17 4.46
CA ILE A 151 -6.01 -3.11 4.93
C ILE A 151 -6.16 -2.10 6.07
N THR A 152 -5.23 -2.14 7.05
CA THR A 152 -5.27 -1.26 8.21
C THR A 152 -5.10 0.20 7.79
N GLY A 153 -4.10 0.51 6.97
CA GLY A 153 -3.84 1.87 6.49
C GLY A 153 -4.95 2.41 5.60
N SER A 154 -5.42 1.62 4.62
CA SER A 154 -6.46 2.08 3.69
C SER A 154 -7.82 2.37 4.36
N ILE A 155 -8.18 1.64 5.41
CA ILE A 155 -9.45 1.84 6.12
C ILE A 155 -9.33 2.92 7.19
N LEU A 156 -8.28 2.87 8.02
CA LEU A 156 -8.12 3.82 9.12
C LEU A 156 -7.63 5.19 8.66
N GLY A 157 -6.90 5.28 7.54
CA GLY A 157 -6.44 6.52 6.94
C GLY A 157 -7.55 7.32 6.23
N MET A 158 -8.65 6.68 5.85
CA MET A 158 -9.77 7.37 5.19
C MET A 158 -10.47 8.36 6.15
N PRO A 159 -10.93 9.54 5.70
CA PRO A 159 -11.74 10.42 6.53
C PRO A 159 -13.03 9.74 7.01
N ARG A 160 -13.30 9.79 8.32
CA ARG A 160 -14.48 9.17 8.95
C ARG A 160 -15.80 9.60 8.31
N THR A 161 -15.89 10.87 7.90
CA THR A 161 -17.08 11.42 7.22
C THR A 161 -17.30 10.76 5.86
N MET A 162 -16.25 10.39 5.14
CA MET A 162 -16.35 9.64 3.90
C MET A 162 -16.86 8.23 4.17
N LEU A 163 -16.35 7.53 5.19
CA LEU A 163 -16.82 6.18 5.55
C LEU A 163 -18.31 6.17 5.95
N ILE A 164 -18.73 7.14 6.78
CA ILE A 164 -20.14 7.26 7.21
C ILE A 164 -21.05 7.68 6.05
N LYS A 165 -20.65 8.65 5.23
CA LYS A 165 -21.43 9.10 4.06
C LYS A 165 -21.43 8.08 2.93
N ALA A 166 -20.39 7.26 2.81
CA ALA A 166 -20.30 6.18 1.83
C ALA A 166 -21.35 5.09 2.09
N GLY A 167 -21.73 4.89 3.36
CA GLY A 167 -22.60 3.83 3.87
C GLY A 167 -23.78 3.44 2.97
N SER A 168 -24.61 4.39 2.53
CA SER A 168 -25.73 4.08 1.62
C SER A 168 -25.59 4.70 0.23
N ARG A 169 -25.00 5.89 0.10
CA ARG A 169 -24.92 6.59 -1.18
C ARG A 169 -23.84 6.07 -2.12
N ILE A 170 -22.76 5.49 -1.60
CA ILE A 170 -21.63 4.98 -2.40
C ILE A 170 -21.60 3.45 -2.39
N ILE A 171 -21.82 2.81 -1.24
CA ILE A 171 -21.78 1.34 -1.13
C ILE A 171 -22.90 0.69 -1.97
N ALA A 172 -24.14 1.22 -1.95
CA ALA A 172 -25.22 0.59 -2.70
C ALA A 172 -24.96 0.56 -4.23
N PRO A 173 -24.54 1.66 -4.88
CA PRO A 173 -24.09 1.61 -6.28
C PRO A 173 -22.92 0.66 -6.52
N ILE A 174 -21.91 0.62 -5.63
CA ILE A 174 -20.76 -0.28 -5.76
C ILE A 174 -21.21 -1.75 -5.74
N VAL A 175 -22.01 -2.14 -4.74
CA VAL A 175 -22.53 -3.51 -4.61
C VAL A 175 -23.38 -3.89 -5.83
N ALA A 176 -24.22 -2.97 -6.31
CA ALA A 176 -25.04 -3.20 -7.50
C ALA A 176 -24.17 -3.42 -8.75
N VAL A 177 -23.11 -2.63 -8.93
CA VAL A 177 -22.16 -2.79 -10.05
C VAL A 177 -21.40 -4.11 -9.92
N ILE A 178 -20.88 -4.46 -8.75
CA ILE A 178 -20.16 -5.73 -8.53
C ILE A 178 -21.08 -6.92 -8.82
N ALA A 179 -22.30 -6.92 -8.28
CA ALA A 179 -23.28 -7.98 -8.53
C ALA A 179 -23.65 -8.08 -10.02
N GLY A 180 -23.85 -6.94 -10.69
CA GLY A 180 -24.11 -6.88 -12.13
C GLY A 180 -22.94 -7.42 -12.96
N CYS A 181 -21.71 -7.07 -12.61
CA CYS A 181 -20.49 -7.58 -13.26
C CYS A 181 -20.37 -9.10 -13.07
N PHE A 182 -20.56 -9.62 -11.86
CA PHE A 182 -20.52 -11.06 -11.62
C PHE A 182 -21.60 -11.82 -12.39
N LEU A 183 -22.82 -11.29 -12.46
CA LEU A 183 -23.90 -11.89 -13.26
C LEU A 183 -23.58 -11.87 -14.75
N ILE A 184 -23.32 -10.69 -15.32
CA ILE A 184 -23.18 -10.52 -16.77
C ILE A 184 -21.91 -11.22 -17.27
N LEU A 185 -20.77 -10.96 -16.63
CA LEU A 185 -19.49 -11.52 -17.08
C LEU A 185 -19.38 -13.02 -16.73
N GLY A 186 -19.98 -13.46 -15.62
CA GLY A 186 -20.10 -14.88 -15.29
C GLY A 186 -20.90 -15.64 -16.35
N LEU A 187 -22.04 -15.10 -16.80
CA LEU A 187 -22.83 -15.68 -17.89
C LEU A 187 -22.07 -15.70 -19.21
N ILE A 188 -21.36 -14.62 -19.56
CA ILE A 188 -20.52 -14.58 -20.77
C ILE A 188 -19.42 -15.64 -20.68
N GLY A 189 -18.79 -15.79 -19.51
CA GLY A 189 -17.78 -16.82 -19.27
C GLY A 189 -18.29 -18.25 -19.47
N GLU A 190 -19.53 -18.52 -19.02
CA GLU A 190 -20.21 -19.79 -19.27
C GLU A 190 -20.47 -20.01 -20.77
N LEU A 191 -20.99 -18.99 -21.46
CA LEU A 191 -21.31 -19.08 -22.90
C LEU A 191 -20.07 -19.27 -23.78
N VAL A 192 -18.92 -18.73 -23.37
CA VAL A 192 -17.63 -18.89 -24.06
C VAL A 192 -16.96 -20.23 -23.72
N GLY A 193 -17.49 -20.99 -22.75
CA GLY A 193 -16.97 -22.29 -22.34
C GLY A 193 -15.82 -22.24 -21.34
N MET A 194 -15.54 -21.09 -20.72
CA MET A 194 -14.55 -20.97 -19.63
C MET A 194 -15.13 -21.37 -18.26
N GLY A 195 -16.46 -21.37 -18.14
CA GLY A 195 -17.18 -21.63 -16.89
C GLY A 195 -17.40 -20.34 -16.08
N ALA A 196 -18.61 -20.20 -15.55
CA ALA A 196 -19.01 -19.03 -14.75
C ALA A 196 -18.14 -18.87 -13.50
N GLY A 197 -17.88 -19.97 -12.77
CA GLY A 197 -17.08 -19.96 -11.55
C GLY A 197 -15.65 -19.47 -11.80
N TYR A 198 -14.96 -20.07 -12.78
CA TYR A 198 -13.60 -19.65 -13.14
C TYR A 198 -13.56 -18.17 -13.52
N THR A 199 -14.49 -17.72 -14.36
CA THR A 199 -14.56 -16.33 -14.80
C THR A 199 -14.77 -15.36 -13.64
N ILE A 200 -15.66 -15.69 -12.70
CA ILE A 200 -15.93 -14.84 -11.53
C ILE A 200 -14.70 -14.77 -10.61
N PHE A 201 -14.11 -15.91 -10.25
CA PHE A 201 -13.05 -15.95 -9.23
C PHE A 201 -11.65 -15.58 -9.76
N PHE A 202 -11.33 -15.92 -11.00
CA PHE A 202 -9.97 -15.73 -11.56
C PHE A 202 -9.84 -14.53 -12.48
N ILE A 203 -10.96 -13.94 -12.94
CA ILE A 203 -10.93 -12.79 -13.84
C ILE A 203 -11.68 -11.60 -13.21
N VAL A 204 -12.98 -11.73 -12.98
CA VAL A 204 -13.81 -10.58 -12.58
C VAL A 204 -13.49 -10.12 -11.15
N GLY A 205 -13.35 -11.05 -10.21
CA GLY A 205 -13.03 -10.75 -8.81
C GLY A 205 -11.74 -9.93 -8.64
N PRO A 206 -10.60 -10.39 -9.19
CA PRO A 206 -9.34 -9.64 -9.13
C PRO A 206 -9.43 -8.27 -9.82
N VAL A 207 -10.12 -8.18 -10.95
CA VAL A 207 -10.28 -6.92 -11.71
C VAL A 207 -11.13 -5.89 -10.96
N LEU A 208 -12.16 -6.34 -10.24
CA LEU A 208 -12.98 -5.47 -9.38
C LEU A 208 -12.32 -5.19 -8.01
N GLY A 209 -11.24 -5.89 -7.68
CA GLY A 209 -10.48 -5.70 -6.45
C GLY A 209 -9.60 -4.44 -6.46
N GLY A 210 -8.87 -4.22 -5.36
CA GLY A 210 -7.98 -3.07 -5.16
C GLY A 210 -6.66 -3.10 -5.95
N GLY A 211 -6.65 -3.62 -7.18
CA GLY A 211 -5.43 -3.82 -7.97
C GLY A 211 -4.55 -4.97 -7.44
N VAL A 212 -3.26 -4.98 -7.77
CA VAL A 212 -2.37 -6.11 -7.41
C VAL A 212 -2.14 -6.19 -5.89
N ALA A 213 -1.71 -5.09 -5.27
CA ALA A 213 -1.29 -5.09 -3.87
C ALA A 213 -2.47 -5.28 -2.89
N ALA A 214 -3.56 -4.52 -3.08
CA ALA A 214 -4.71 -4.55 -2.17
C ALA A 214 -5.83 -5.51 -2.62
N GLY A 215 -5.72 -6.11 -3.80
CA GLY A 215 -6.72 -7.03 -4.35
C GLY A 215 -6.15 -8.42 -4.65
N ALA A 216 -5.32 -8.52 -5.69
CA ALA A 216 -4.85 -9.82 -6.19
C ALA A 216 -4.12 -10.65 -5.13
N ILE A 217 -3.25 -10.04 -4.31
CA ILE A 217 -2.54 -10.72 -3.22
C ILE A 217 -3.51 -11.28 -2.15
N PRO A 218 -4.38 -10.47 -1.50
CA PRO A 218 -5.34 -11.01 -0.54
C PRO A 218 -6.30 -12.04 -1.15
N ILE A 219 -6.72 -11.85 -2.41
CA ILE A 219 -7.60 -12.81 -3.10
C ILE A 219 -6.86 -14.14 -3.32
N SER A 220 -5.59 -14.12 -3.74
CA SER A 220 -4.81 -15.36 -3.91
C SER A 220 -4.62 -16.12 -2.59
N GLU A 221 -4.41 -15.40 -1.49
CA GLU A 221 -4.31 -16.01 -0.14
C GLU A 221 -5.65 -16.65 0.27
N ILE A 222 -6.78 -15.96 0.05
CA ILE A 222 -8.11 -16.51 0.37
C ILE A 222 -8.40 -17.77 -0.45
N ILE A 223 -8.09 -17.76 -1.74
CA ILE A 223 -8.30 -18.92 -2.63
C ILE A 223 -7.42 -20.08 -2.16
N ALA A 224 -6.14 -19.85 -1.88
CA ALA A 224 -5.21 -20.87 -1.38
C ALA A 224 -5.66 -21.44 -0.03
N GLY A 225 -6.11 -20.59 0.90
CA GLY A 225 -6.58 -21.01 2.21
C GLY A 225 -7.83 -21.90 2.18
N GLN A 226 -8.69 -21.73 1.16
CA GLN A 226 -9.92 -22.54 1.02
C GLN A 226 -9.79 -23.73 0.06
N SER A 227 -9.07 -23.55 -1.04
CA SER A 227 -8.95 -24.53 -2.13
C SER A 227 -7.68 -25.38 -2.01
N GLY A 228 -6.76 -25.01 -1.13
CA GLY A 228 -5.40 -25.55 -1.05
C GLY A 228 -4.48 -25.01 -2.13
N GLY A 229 -3.20 -25.35 -2.04
CA GLY A 229 -2.16 -24.91 -2.98
C GLY A 229 -1.37 -23.69 -2.51
N ASP A 230 -0.42 -23.26 -3.34
CA ASP A 230 0.45 -22.11 -3.05
C ASP A 230 -0.20 -20.79 -3.49
N PRO A 231 -0.29 -19.77 -2.62
CA PRO A 231 -0.84 -18.45 -2.96
C PRO A 231 -0.14 -17.79 -4.16
N GLY A 232 1.16 -18.03 -4.33
CA GLY A 232 1.94 -17.51 -5.44
C GLY A 232 1.45 -18.02 -6.80
N ILE A 233 1.05 -19.29 -6.90
CA ILE A 233 0.48 -19.86 -8.14
C ILE A 233 -0.79 -19.09 -8.51
N TYR A 234 -1.70 -18.89 -7.55
CA TYR A 234 -2.91 -18.11 -7.80
C TYR A 234 -2.56 -16.67 -8.19
N LEU A 235 -1.66 -16.02 -7.46
CA LEU A 235 -1.23 -14.65 -7.76
C LEU A 235 -0.71 -14.50 -9.19
N THR A 236 0.10 -15.44 -9.68
CA THR A 236 0.61 -15.41 -11.07
C THR A 236 -0.50 -15.51 -12.12
N ALA A 237 -1.63 -16.15 -11.81
CA ALA A 237 -2.79 -16.20 -12.69
C ALA A 237 -3.63 -14.92 -12.64
N LEU A 238 -3.75 -14.27 -11.47
CA LEU A 238 -4.60 -13.09 -11.29
C LEU A 238 -3.95 -11.81 -11.83
N VAL A 239 -2.63 -11.65 -11.67
CA VAL A 239 -1.90 -10.41 -12.00
C VAL A 239 -2.04 -9.96 -13.46
N PRO A 240 -1.90 -10.85 -14.48
CA PRO A 240 -2.04 -10.45 -15.87
C PRO A 240 -3.42 -9.86 -16.18
N ALA A 241 -4.49 -10.46 -15.63
CA ALA A 241 -5.85 -9.99 -15.81
C ALA A 241 -6.03 -8.57 -15.22
N VAL A 242 -5.53 -8.34 -14.01
CA VAL A 242 -5.57 -7.03 -13.33
C VAL A 242 -4.79 -5.97 -14.11
N ALA A 243 -3.59 -6.31 -14.58
CA ALA A 243 -2.74 -5.39 -15.34
C ALA A 243 -3.40 -4.96 -16.66
N VAL A 244 -3.95 -5.91 -17.42
CA VAL A 244 -4.65 -5.63 -18.68
C VAL A 244 -5.91 -4.81 -18.42
N ALA A 245 -6.72 -5.19 -17.43
CA ALA A 245 -7.93 -4.46 -17.10
C ALA A 245 -7.66 -3.00 -16.71
N ASN A 246 -6.57 -2.73 -15.98
CA ASN A 246 -6.19 -1.37 -15.62
C ASN A 246 -5.97 -0.47 -16.86
N ILE A 247 -5.37 -1.01 -17.92
CA ILE A 247 -5.17 -0.29 -19.19
C ILE A 247 -6.53 0.11 -19.80
N PHE A 248 -7.45 -0.86 -19.88
CA PHE A 248 -8.80 -0.61 -20.39
C PHE A 248 -9.56 0.37 -19.50
N CYS A 249 -9.41 0.30 -18.17
CA CYS A 249 -9.99 1.25 -17.23
C CYS A 249 -9.49 2.67 -17.46
N ILE A 250 -8.18 2.87 -17.68
CA ILE A 250 -7.61 4.19 -17.98
C ILE A 250 -8.16 4.75 -19.30
N ILE A 251 -8.21 3.92 -20.35
CA ILE A 251 -8.77 4.32 -21.65
C ILE A 251 -10.25 4.66 -21.53
N ALA A 252 -11.02 3.83 -20.84
CA ALA A 252 -12.45 4.04 -20.59
C ALA A 252 -12.69 5.31 -19.76
N ALA A 253 -11.91 5.55 -18.71
CA ALA A 253 -12.00 6.75 -17.89
C ALA A 253 -11.70 8.03 -18.71
N GLY A 254 -10.65 8.00 -19.53
CA GLY A 254 -10.32 9.09 -20.46
C GLY A 254 -11.43 9.33 -21.50
N GLY A 255 -11.99 8.25 -22.05
CA GLY A 255 -13.12 8.28 -22.98
C GLY A 255 -14.39 8.86 -22.33
N MET A 256 -14.74 8.40 -21.12
CA MET A 256 -15.89 8.90 -20.36
C MET A 256 -15.73 10.37 -19.98
N ASN A 257 -14.53 10.83 -19.62
CA ASN A 257 -14.26 12.24 -19.37
C ASN A 257 -14.44 13.09 -20.64
N ALA A 258 -13.88 12.65 -21.77
CA ALA A 258 -14.03 13.34 -23.04
C ALA A 258 -15.50 13.37 -23.52
N TRP A 259 -16.22 12.28 -23.33
CA TRP A 259 -17.65 12.17 -23.68
C TRP A 259 -18.53 12.99 -22.73
N GLY A 260 -18.26 12.95 -21.43
CA GLY A 260 -18.97 13.69 -20.40
C GLY A 260 -18.83 15.21 -20.55
N LYS A 261 -17.71 15.70 -21.09
CA LYS A 261 -17.56 17.12 -21.46
C LYS A 261 -18.40 17.52 -22.67
N LYS A 262 -18.56 16.64 -23.67
CA LYS A 262 -19.35 16.91 -24.88
C LYS A 262 -20.85 16.73 -24.67
N VAL A 263 -21.24 15.79 -23.82
CA VAL A 263 -22.64 15.40 -23.56
C VAL A 263 -23.20 16.05 -22.29
N GLY A 264 -22.35 16.50 -21.37
CA GLY A 264 -22.76 17.20 -20.14
C GLY A 264 -23.60 18.45 -20.40
N ASP A 265 -23.35 19.16 -21.50
CA ASP A 265 -24.14 20.31 -21.94
C ASP A 265 -25.56 19.91 -22.41
N ARG A 266 -25.76 18.66 -22.81
CA ARG A 266 -27.04 18.11 -23.31
C ARG A 266 -27.83 17.34 -22.23
N TYR A 267 -27.15 16.76 -21.23
CA TYR A 267 -27.77 16.04 -20.12
C TYR A 267 -27.22 16.54 -18.76
N PRO A 268 -27.89 17.51 -18.10
CA PRO A 268 -27.42 18.17 -16.87
C PRO A 268 -27.39 17.30 -15.58
N GLY A 269 -27.28 15.98 -15.72
CA GLY A 269 -27.08 15.02 -14.62
C GLY A 269 -26.00 13.97 -14.88
N PHE A 270 -25.41 13.92 -16.08
CA PHE A 270 -24.43 12.89 -16.45
C PHE A 270 -23.01 13.23 -16.00
N ASN A 271 -22.68 14.52 -15.88
CA ASN A 271 -21.35 15.00 -15.47
C ASN A 271 -21.45 15.81 -14.17
N GLY A 272 -20.73 15.38 -13.14
CA GLY A 272 -20.62 16.07 -11.86
C GLY A 272 -19.51 17.12 -11.79
N ASN A 273 -18.78 17.37 -12.89
CA ASN A 273 -17.65 18.30 -12.98
C ASN A 273 -16.60 18.12 -11.86
N GLY A 274 -16.31 16.86 -11.51
CA GLY A 274 -15.37 16.51 -10.44
C GLY A 274 -16.03 16.26 -9.08
N ALA A 275 -17.32 16.52 -8.91
CA ALA A 275 -18.06 16.16 -7.70
C ALA A 275 -18.77 14.80 -7.85
N LEU A 276 -18.39 13.84 -6.99
CA LEU A 276 -18.97 12.49 -7.01
C LEU A 276 -20.38 12.43 -6.40
N ALA A 277 -20.68 13.28 -5.40
CA ALA A 277 -21.99 13.33 -4.75
C ALA A 277 -22.44 14.77 -4.48
N ARG A 278 -23.67 15.12 -4.89
CA ARG A 278 -24.25 16.44 -4.63
C ARG A 278 -24.41 16.68 -3.12
N GLY A 279 -23.95 17.83 -2.62
CA GLY A 279 -23.98 18.17 -1.20
C GLY A 279 -22.95 17.43 -0.34
N VAL A 280 -22.05 16.66 -0.96
CA VAL A 280 -20.82 16.20 -0.34
C VAL A 280 -19.70 16.88 -1.10
N GLU A 281 -19.19 17.98 -0.56
CA GLU A 281 -17.80 18.35 -0.83
C GLU A 281 -16.95 17.22 -0.25
N VAL A 282 -16.78 16.16 -1.03
CA VAL A 282 -15.57 15.36 -0.91
C VAL A 282 -14.53 16.34 -1.40
N GLY A 283 -13.99 17.13 -0.48
CA GLY A 283 -12.78 17.84 -0.76
C GLY A 283 -11.85 16.77 -1.29
N LEU A 284 -11.58 16.81 -2.59
CA LEU A 284 -10.21 16.65 -3.06
C LEU A 284 -9.44 17.81 -2.42
N GLU A 285 -9.38 17.88 -1.08
CA GLU A 285 -8.15 18.28 -0.47
C GLU A 285 -7.20 17.29 -1.11
N GLU A 286 -6.42 17.81 -2.07
CA GLU A 286 -5.23 17.14 -2.51
C GLU A 286 -4.71 16.44 -1.27
N SER A 287 -4.47 15.14 -1.36
CA SER A 287 -3.45 14.52 -0.56
C SER A 287 -2.17 15.30 -0.91
N LYS A 288 -2.06 16.53 -0.41
CA LYS A 288 -0.82 17.25 -0.25
C LYS A 288 -0.09 16.26 0.58
N SER A 289 0.88 15.60 -0.04
CA SER A 289 1.95 14.92 0.64
C SER A 289 2.40 15.90 1.71
N ARG A 290 1.82 15.75 2.90
CA ARG A 290 2.07 16.65 4.01
C ARG A 290 3.51 16.34 4.28
N LYS A 291 4.40 17.32 4.07
CA LYS A 291 5.81 17.15 4.43
C LYS A 291 5.83 17.03 5.96
N VAL A 292 5.59 15.81 6.43
CA VAL A 292 5.68 15.46 7.84
C VAL A 292 7.18 15.48 8.16
N PRO A 293 7.60 16.17 9.23
CA PRO A 293 8.99 16.11 9.67
C PRO A 293 9.43 14.65 9.79
N THR A 294 10.64 14.31 9.33
CA THR A 294 11.12 12.91 9.24
C THR A 294 10.99 12.15 10.56
N GLU A 295 11.23 12.82 11.69
CA GLU A 295 11.05 12.22 13.02
C GLU A 295 9.60 11.80 13.29
N VAL A 296 8.64 12.65 12.93
CA VAL A 296 7.21 12.36 13.10
C VAL A 296 6.78 11.27 12.13
N ALA A 297 7.30 11.24 10.91
CA ALA A 297 7.01 10.18 9.93
C ALA A 297 7.47 8.80 10.42
N ILE A 298 8.69 8.70 10.97
CA ILE A 298 9.21 7.42 11.51
C ILE A 298 8.35 6.95 12.69
N ARG A 299 8.05 7.83 13.65
CA ARG A 299 7.20 7.48 14.81
C ARG A 299 5.79 7.05 14.39
N SER A 300 5.22 7.72 13.39
CA SER A 300 3.89 7.42 12.87
C SER A 300 3.88 6.08 12.13
N ALA A 301 4.88 5.81 11.28
CA ALA A 301 5.03 4.52 10.60
C ALA A 301 5.19 3.34 11.59
N ILE A 302 5.96 3.52 12.68
CA ILE A 302 6.07 2.51 13.75
C ILE A 302 4.70 2.28 14.42
N THR A 303 3.94 3.36 14.64
CA THR A 303 2.59 3.27 15.22
C THR A 303 1.66 2.48 14.31
N GLY A 304 1.67 2.75 13.00
CA GLY A 304 0.92 2.00 11.99
C GLY A 304 1.31 0.53 11.93
N PHE A 305 2.62 0.23 11.90
CA PHE A 305 3.15 -1.13 11.92
C PHE A 305 2.64 -1.93 13.12
N ILE A 306 2.76 -1.36 14.33
CA ILE A 306 2.31 -2.02 15.56
C ILE A 306 0.79 -2.21 15.55
N LEU A 307 0.03 -1.19 15.11
CA LEU A 307 -1.42 -1.27 15.03
C LEU A 307 -1.87 -2.37 14.07
N ALA A 308 -1.30 -2.42 12.86
CA ALA A 308 -1.58 -3.47 11.88
C ALA A 308 -1.28 -4.86 12.46
N GLY A 309 -0.16 -5.02 13.16
CA GLY A 309 0.19 -6.27 13.83
C GLY A 309 -0.81 -6.68 14.90
N ILE A 310 -1.20 -5.76 15.79
CA ILE A 310 -2.17 -6.03 16.86
C ILE A 310 -3.52 -6.43 16.26
N LEU A 311 -4.04 -5.66 15.31
CA LEU A 311 -5.33 -5.94 14.68
C LEU A 311 -5.31 -7.26 13.90
N PHE A 312 -4.19 -7.58 13.25
CA PHE A 312 -4.04 -8.83 12.51
C PHE A 312 -3.98 -10.05 13.44
N VAL A 313 -3.30 -9.96 14.58
CA VAL A 313 -3.31 -11.04 15.59
C VAL A 313 -4.73 -11.28 16.11
N VAL A 314 -5.48 -10.22 16.41
CA VAL A 314 -6.89 -10.33 16.84
C VAL A 314 -7.75 -10.94 15.73
N ALA A 315 -7.54 -10.53 14.48
CA ALA A 315 -8.28 -11.07 13.34
C ALA A 315 -7.99 -12.56 13.09
N ASN A 316 -6.73 -12.99 13.25
CA ASN A 316 -6.35 -14.40 13.17
C ASN A 316 -6.99 -15.22 14.29
N TYR A 317 -7.00 -14.71 15.52
CA TYR A 317 -7.70 -15.37 16.62
C TYR A 317 -9.20 -15.50 16.33
N LEU A 318 -9.84 -14.47 15.80
CA LEU A 318 -11.26 -14.50 15.46
C LEU A 318 -11.56 -15.47 14.29
N SER A 319 -10.65 -15.56 13.31
CA SER A 319 -10.70 -16.55 12.23
C SER A 319 -10.58 -17.99 12.75
N SER A 320 -9.77 -18.23 13.79
CA SER A 320 -9.70 -19.55 14.43
C SER A 320 -11.01 -19.99 15.10
N LEU A 321 -11.86 -19.04 15.51
CA LEU A 321 -13.19 -19.32 16.09
C LEU A 321 -14.25 -19.59 15.02
N LEU A 322 -14.10 -18.97 13.83
CA LEU A 322 -15.01 -19.08 12.70
C LEU A 322 -14.21 -19.37 11.42
N PRO A 323 -13.78 -20.63 11.21
CA PRO A 323 -12.84 -21.00 10.15
C PRO A 323 -13.39 -20.84 8.72
N GLN A 324 -14.68 -20.54 8.58
CA GLN A 324 -15.31 -20.25 7.29
C GLN A 324 -14.85 -18.90 6.71
N LEU A 325 -14.38 -17.98 7.56
CA LEU A 325 -13.98 -16.64 7.17
C LEU A 325 -12.48 -16.45 7.38
N HIS A 326 -11.80 -15.98 6.34
CA HIS A 326 -10.37 -15.68 6.37
C HIS A 326 -10.07 -14.51 7.33
N ALA A 327 -8.86 -14.47 7.90
CA ALA A 327 -8.43 -13.42 8.83
C ALA A 327 -8.60 -12.00 8.26
N TYR A 328 -8.36 -11.80 6.95
CA TYR A 328 -8.56 -10.51 6.29
C TYR A 328 -10.00 -9.99 6.37
N VAL A 329 -11.00 -10.87 6.34
CA VAL A 329 -12.41 -10.47 6.46
C VAL A 329 -12.66 -9.88 7.84
N PHE A 330 -12.17 -10.54 8.89
CA PHE A 330 -12.26 -10.02 10.25
C PHE A 330 -11.48 -8.72 10.42
N LEU A 331 -10.29 -8.62 9.83
CA LEU A 331 -9.49 -7.40 9.88
C LEU A 331 -10.24 -6.20 9.26
N ILE A 332 -10.86 -6.38 8.09
CA ILE A 332 -11.69 -5.33 7.46
C ILE A 332 -12.82 -4.90 8.38
N LEU A 333 -13.55 -5.86 8.96
CA LEU A 333 -14.68 -5.58 9.86
C LEU A 333 -14.22 -4.85 11.14
N ILE A 334 -13.09 -5.28 11.73
CA ILE A 334 -12.53 -4.64 12.93
C ILE A 334 -12.08 -3.20 12.61
N CYS A 335 -11.33 -2.99 11.53
CA CYS A 335 -10.90 -1.65 11.14
C CYS A 335 -12.09 -0.72 10.86
N ALA A 336 -13.12 -1.21 10.16
CA ALA A 336 -14.34 -0.45 9.90
C ALA A 336 -15.10 -0.14 11.20
N ALA A 337 -15.24 -1.12 12.11
CA ALA A 337 -15.89 -0.93 13.40
C ALA A 337 -15.12 0.08 14.27
N LEU A 338 -13.80 -0.02 14.34
CA LEU A 338 -12.96 0.94 15.05
C LEU A 338 -13.16 2.34 14.47
N LYS A 339 -13.07 2.52 13.16
CA LYS A 339 -13.22 3.84 12.53
C LYS A 339 -14.60 4.47 12.75
N ILE A 340 -15.66 3.66 12.81
CA ILE A 340 -17.04 4.15 12.98
C ILE A 340 -17.37 4.42 14.44
N PHE A 341 -17.04 3.49 15.35
CA PHE A 341 -17.49 3.50 16.74
C PHE A 341 -16.47 4.04 17.73
N ALA A 342 -15.16 3.92 17.44
CA ALA A 342 -14.08 4.37 18.30
C ALA A 342 -13.33 5.57 17.67
N PRO A 343 -13.46 6.80 18.19
CA PRO A 343 -12.67 7.91 17.70
C PRO A 343 -11.21 7.70 18.09
N LEU A 344 -10.39 7.19 17.16
CA LEU A 344 -8.96 7.05 17.34
C LEU A 344 -8.29 8.43 17.36
N PRO A 345 -7.22 8.62 18.16
CA PRO A 345 -6.43 9.84 18.08
C PRO A 345 -5.86 10.04 16.68
N GLY A 346 -5.83 11.29 16.20
CA GLY A 346 -5.38 11.60 14.84
C GLY A 346 -3.99 11.06 14.48
N TYR A 347 -3.05 11.02 15.44
CA TYR A 347 -1.71 10.46 15.21
C TYR A 347 -1.72 8.95 14.94
N VAL A 348 -2.73 8.22 15.43
CA VAL A 348 -2.89 6.78 15.17
C VAL A 348 -3.44 6.56 13.77
N GLU A 349 -4.39 7.40 13.35
CA GLU A 349 -4.95 7.36 12.00
C GLU A 349 -3.89 7.76 10.95
N GLU A 350 -3.14 8.84 11.20
CA GLU A 350 -2.01 9.26 10.38
C GLU A 350 -0.91 8.19 10.36
N GLY A 351 -0.64 7.54 11.49
CA GLY A 351 0.33 6.45 11.56
C GLY A 351 -0.08 5.22 10.76
N ALA A 352 -1.37 4.85 10.80
CA ALA A 352 -1.90 3.78 9.98
C ALA A 352 -1.83 4.11 8.49
N ASP A 353 -2.18 5.33 8.08
CA ASP A 353 -2.14 5.78 6.68
C ASP A 353 -0.71 5.81 6.10
N LEU A 354 0.28 6.13 6.94
CA LEU A 354 1.70 6.18 6.55
C LEU A 354 2.35 4.80 6.37
N TRP A 355 1.78 3.75 6.96
CA TRP A 355 2.31 2.38 6.95
C TRP A 355 1.72 1.56 5.80
#